data_AF-A0A844GE47-F1
#
_entry.id   AF-A0A844GE47-F1
#
_cell.length_a   1.000
_cell.length_b   1.000
_cell.length_c   1.000
_cell.angle_alpha   90.00
_cell.angle_beta   90.00
_cell.angle_gamma   90.00
#
_symmetry.space_group_name_H-M   'P 1'
#
loop_
_entity.id
_entity.type
_entity.pdbx_description
1 polymer ?
#
loop_
_entity_poly.entity_id
_entity_poly.type
_entity_poly.pdbx_seq_one_letter_code
_entity_poly.pdbx_strand_id
1 'polypeptide(L)'
;MLIFLLIIAVSLIALVGWIVLSQRQQKQALTVIDSRIYAMHTQGKAIEPLEHSTGQSFGKLLRAARGDRSAVEKWITAEQYRGAQPLTRDEAIDLLAHRLDASRH
;
A
#
# COMPACT_ATOMS: atom_id res chain seq x y z
N MET A 1 -41.39 35.90 -0.76
CA MET A 1 -41.17 34.56 -0.16
C MET A 1 -40.36 33.64 -1.08
N LEU A 2 -40.81 33.40 -2.32
CA LEU A 2 -40.16 32.48 -3.26
C LEU A 2 -38.72 32.87 -3.65
N ILE A 3 -38.46 34.17 -3.85
CA ILE A 3 -37.12 34.69 -4.14
C ILE A 3 -36.16 34.48 -2.95
N PHE A 4 -36.65 34.64 -1.72
CA PHE A 4 -35.86 34.39 -0.50
C PHE A 4 -35.48 32.91 -0.37
N LEU A 5 -36.40 31.99 -0.69
CA LEU A 5 -36.12 30.55 -0.70
C LEU A 5 -35.07 30.17 -1.77
N LEU A 6 -35.12 30.79 -2.94
CA LEU A 6 -34.13 30.59 -3.99
C LEU A 6 -32.73 31.04 -3.56
N ILE A 7 -32.62 32.20 -2.92
CA ILE A 7 -31.33 32.72 -2.43
C ILE A 7 -30.73 31.78 -1.37
N ILE A 8 -31.56 31.29 -0.45
CA ILE A 8 -31.13 30.34 0.60
C ILE A 8 -30.67 29.01 -0.02
N ALA A 9 -31.41 28.49 -1.01
CA ALA A 9 -31.05 27.25 -1.68
C ALA A 9 -29.71 27.34 -2.43
N VAL A 10 -29.49 28.44 -3.17
CA VAL A 10 -28.24 28.67 -3.89
C VAL A 10 -27.06 28.83 -2.92
N SER A 11 -27.27 29.55 -1.81
CA SER A 11 -26.26 29.71 -0.75
C SER A 11 -25.84 28.37 -0.14
N LEU A 12 -26.81 27.50 0.17
CA LEU A 12 -26.54 26.16 0.70
C LEU A 12 -25.76 25.28 -0.28
N ILE A 13 -26.13 25.30 -1.56
CA ILE A 13 -25.42 24.52 -2.60
C ILE A 13 -23.99 25.03 -2.76
N ALA A 14 -23.78 26.34 -2.76
CA ALA A 14 -22.45 26.94 -2.85
C ALA A 14 -21.58 26.59 -1.63
N LEU A 15 -22.16 26.62 -0.42
CA LEU A 15 -21.46 26.26 0.82
C LEU A 15 -21.04 24.79 0.83
N VAL A 16 -21.94 23.88 0.46
CA VAL A 16 -21.64 22.44 0.38
C VAL A 16 -20.58 22.17 -0.69
N GLY A 17 -20.70 22.80 -1.87
CA GLY A 17 -19.69 22.71 -2.92
C GLY A 17 -18.31 23.17 -2.46
N TRP A 18 -18.24 24.30 -1.74
CA TRP A 18 -17.00 24.83 -1.18
C TRP A 18 -16.35 23.89 -0.16
N ILE A 19 -17.14 23.30 0.75
CA ILE A 19 -16.65 22.36 1.77
C ILE A 19 -16.05 21.11 1.10
N VAL A 20 -16.74 20.55 0.10
CA VAL A 20 -16.25 19.36 -0.62
C VAL A 20 -14.96 19.66 -1.38
N LEU A 21 -14.86 20.83 -2.01
CA LEU A 21 -13.66 21.23 -2.75
C LEU A 21 -12.47 21.48 -1.81
N SER A 22 -12.70 22.15 -0.69
CA SER A 22 -11.69 22.43 0.35
C SER A 22 -11.14 21.15 0.97
N GLN A 23 -12.00 20.18 1.29
CA GLN A 23 -11.56 18.88 1.81
C GLN A 23 -10.70 18.11 0.81
N ARG A 24 -10.98 18.22 -0.50
CA ARG A 24 -10.17 17.56 -1.54
C ARG A 24 -8.77 18.17 -1.64
N GLN A 25 -8.65 19.50 -1.53
CA GLN A 25 -7.36 20.19 -1.57
C GLN A 25 -6.51 19.89 -0.32
N GLN A 26 -7.11 19.83 0.87
CA GLN A 26 -6.39 19.44 2.09
C GLN A 26 -5.85 18.01 2.05
N LYS A 27 -6.62 17.05 1.50
CA LYS A 27 -6.17 15.66 1.36
C LYS A 27 -4.96 15.55 0.43
N GLN A 28 -4.92 16.31 -0.66
CA GLN A 28 -3.78 16.34 -1.58
C GLN A 28 -2.53 16.97 -0.95
N ALA A 29 -2.69 18.09 -0.24
CA ALA A 29 -1.59 18.74 0.47
C ALA A 29 -0.99 17.83 1.55
N LEU A 30 -1.83 17.10 2.29
CA LEU A 30 -1.38 16.17 3.33
C LEU A 30 -0.60 14.98 2.73
N THR A 31 -1.08 14.40 1.61
CA THR A 31 -0.36 13.30 0.93
C THR A 31 1.01 13.72 0.38
N VAL A 32 1.16 14.96 -0.11
CA VAL A 32 2.44 15.45 -0.62
C VAL A 32 3.44 15.68 0.52
N ILE A 33 2.98 16.22 1.65
CA ILE A 33 3.84 16.47 2.82
C ILE A 33 4.29 15.14 3.45
N ASP A 34 3.39 14.17 3.60
CA ASP A 34 3.71 12.85 4.18
C ASP A 34 4.72 12.09 3.29
N SER A 35 4.57 12.17 1.97
CA SER A 35 5.53 11.58 1.02
C SER A 35 6.93 12.19 1.10
N ARG A 36 7.04 13.50 1.39
CA ARG A 36 8.34 14.18 1.57
C ARG A 36 9.02 13.82 2.88
N ILE A 37 8.24 13.69 3.96
CA ILE A 37 8.76 13.37 5.29
C ILE A 37 9.27 11.91 5.31
N TYR A 38 8.56 10.98 4.67
CA TYR A 38 9.00 9.59 4.53
C TYR A 38 10.26 9.42 3.67
N ALA A 39 10.46 10.23 2.62
CA ALA A 39 11.62 10.13 1.73
C ALA A 39 12.93 10.67 2.36
N MET A 40 12.83 11.58 3.34
CA MET A 40 14.00 12.22 3.93
C MET A 40 14.68 11.34 4.98
N HIS A 41 13.95 10.40 5.61
CA HIS A 41 14.50 9.50 6.63
C HIS A 41 15.20 8.25 6.08
N THR A 42 15.16 8.01 4.77
CA THR A 42 15.79 6.83 4.14
C THR A 42 17.15 7.12 3.51
N GLN A 43 17.63 8.37 3.53
CA GLN A 43 18.76 8.80 2.69
C GLN A 43 20.15 8.74 3.34
N GLY A 44 20.32 7.98 4.44
CA GLY A 44 21.54 8.00 5.25
C GLY A 44 22.20 6.66 5.55
N LYS A 45 21.68 5.53 5.07
CA LYS A 45 22.35 4.23 5.25
C LYS A 45 22.80 3.71 3.90
N ALA A 46 24.12 3.61 3.71
CA ALA A 46 24.70 2.90 2.59
C ALA A 46 24.01 1.54 2.52
N ILE A 47 23.30 1.31 1.41
CA ILE A 47 22.68 0.03 1.13
C ILE A 47 23.86 -0.89 0.84
N GLU A 48 24.36 -1.55 1.89
CA GLU A 48 25.03 -2.83 1.71
C GLU A 48 24.13 -3.64 0.78
N PRO A 49 24.65 -4.25 -0.28
CA PRO A 49 23.91 -5.25 -1.00
C PRO A 49 23.79 -6.44 -0.05
N LEU A 50 22.88 -6.36 0.92
CA LEU A 50 22.24 -7.55 1.45
C LEU A 50 21.72 -8.23 0.21
N GLU A 51 22.28 -9.39 -0.07
CA GLU A 51 21.80 -10.36 -1.04
C GLU A 51 20.36 -10.73 -0.68
N HIS A 52 19.44 -9.80 -0.92
CA HIS A 52 18.01 -9.99 -0.73
C HIS A 52 17.56 -10.91 -1.87
N SER A 53 17.83 -12.20 -1.69
CA SER A 53 17.19 -13.34 -2.36
C SER A 53 15.68 -13.09 -2.55
N THR A 54 15.08 -12.39 -1.58
CA THR A 54 13.70 -11.90 -1.60
C THR A 54 13.30 -11.12 -2.83
N GLY A 55 14.18 -10.41 -3.53
CA GLY A 55 13.80 -9.71 -4.77
C GLY A 55 13.33 -10.67 -5.87
N GLN A 56 14.05 -11.78 -6.08
CA GLN A 56 13.71 -12.76 -7.10
C GLN A 56 12.59 -13.70 -6.65
N SER A 57 12.63 -14.20 -5.40
CA SER A 57 11.60 -15.09 -4.85
C SER A 57 10.26 -14.36 -4.70
N PHE A 58 10.25 -13.10 -4.24
CA PHE A 58 9.04 -12.28 -4.23
C PHE A 58 8.52 -11.99 -5.65
N GLY A 59 9.42 -11.77 -6.62
CA GLY A 59 9.07 -11.63 -8.03
C GLY A 59 8.35 -12.86 -8.60
N LYS A 60 8.78 -14.07 -8.21
CA LYS A 60 8.10 -15.33 -8.58
C LYS A 60 6.70 -15.42 -7.97
N LEU A 61 6.54 -15.01 -6.71
CA LEU A 61 5.24 -14.97 -6.03
C LEU A 61 4.29 -13.95 -6.68
N LEU A 62 4.79 -12.76 -7.02
CA LEU A 62 4.05 -11.76 -7.78
C LEU A 62 3.60 -12.29 -9.14
N ARG A 63 4.48 -12.98 -9.87
CA ARG A 63 4.13 -13.60 -11.15
C ARG A 63 3.05 -14.68 -10.99
N ALA A 64 3.10 -15.46 -9.91
CA ALA A 64 2.06 -16.45 -9.59
C ALA A 64 0.72 -15.79 -9.24
N ALA A 65 0.75 -14.66 -8.52
CA ALA A 65 -0.42 -13.87 -8.16
C ALA A 65 -0.91 -12.94 -9.29
N ARG A 66 -0.33 -13.00 -10.50
CA ARG A 66 -0.64 -12.11 -11.64
C ARG A 66 -0.51 -10.62 -11.30
N GLY A 67 0.45 -10.29 -10.45
CA GLY A 67 0.70 -8.91 -10.01
C GLY A 67 -0.15 -8.46 -8.82
N ASP A 68 -1.02 -9.31 -8.27
CA ASP A 68 -1.78 -8.96 -7.06
C ASP A 68 -0.89 -9.04 -5.81
N ARG A 69 -0.37 -7.89 -5.41
CA ARG A 69 0.45 -7.76 -4.20
C ARG A 69 -0.29 -8.13 -2.92
N SER A 70 -1.61 -7.91 -2.86
CA SER A 70 -2.40 -8.19 -1.67
C SER A 70 -2.54 -9.69 -1.42
N ALA A 71 -2.67 -10.47 -2.50
CA ALA A 71 -2.66 -11.93 -2.44
C ALA A 71 -1.31 -12.47 -1.96
N VAL A 72 -0.21 -11.90 -2.47
CA VAL A 72 1.16 -12.30 -2.07
C VAL A 72 1.41 -12.04 -0.58
N GLU A 73 1.06 -10.87 -0.05
CA GLU A 73 1.24 -10.56 1.38
C GLU A 73 0.39 -11.47 2.28
N LYS A 74 -0.82 -11.86 1.85
CA LYS A 74 -1.64 -12.84 2.57
C LYS A 74 -0.97 -14.21 2.61
N TRP A 75 -0.36 -14.66 1.51
CA TRP A 75 0.39 -15.92 1.49
C TRP A 75 1.59 -15.87 2.40
N ILE A 76 2.38 -14.79 2.34
CA ILE A 76 3.56 -14.59 3.19
C ILE A 76 3.14 -14.62 4.66
N THR A 77 2.12 -13.84 5.02
CA THR A 77 1.59 -13.81 6.40
C THR A 77 1.13 -15.20 6.84
N ALA A 78 0.40 -15.92 5.98
CA ALA A 78 -0.05 -17.27 6.28
C ALA A 78 1.13 -18.24 6.49
N GLU A 79 2.19 -18.14 5.70
CA GLU A 79 3.37 -18.99 5.82
C GLU A 79 4.23 -18.65 7.05
N GLN A 80 4.31 -17.36 7.42
CA GLN A 80 5.00 -16.92 8.65
C GLN A 80 4.41 -17.56 9.91
N TYR A 81 3.09 -17.79 9.94
CA TYR A 81 2.38 -18.37 11.09
C TYR A 81 1.98 -19.84 10.89
N ARG A 82 2.48 -20.51 9.85
CA ARG A 82 2.06 -21.88 9.51
C ARG A 82 2.63 -22.95 10.46
N GLY A 83 3.74 -22.66 11.14
CA GLY A 83 4.45 -23.59 12.02
C GLY A 83 4.39 -23.22 13.50
N ALA A 84 4.99 -24.07 14.35
CA ALA A 84 5.09 -23.84 15.79
C ALA A 84 6.04 -22.68 16.16
N GLN A 85 6.98 -22.35 15.26
CA GLN A 85 7.81 -21.15 15.37
C GLN A 85 7.39 -20.15 14.29
N PRO A 86 7.19 -18.87 14.63
CA PRO A 86 6.97 -17.84 13.65
C PRO A 86 8.26 -17.61 12.85
N LEU A 87 8.17 -17.71 11.52
CA LEU A 87 9.29 -17.48 10.62
C LEU A 87 9.47 -15.98 10.35
N THR A 88 10.70 -15.58 10.05
CA THR A 88 10.96 -14.24 9.54
C THR A 88 10.31 -14.07 8.16
N ARG A 89 9.99 -12.82 7.80
CA ARG A 89 9.30 -12.53 6.53
C ARG A 89 10.07 -13.03 5.32
N ASP A 90 11.39 -12.89 5.35
CA ASP A 90 12.26 -13.28 4.23
C ASP A 90 12.34 -14.80 4.08
N GLU A 91 12.46 -15.54 5.18
CA GLU A 91 12.40 -17.01 5.17
C GLU A 91 11.06 -17.53 4.67
N ALA A 92 9.96 -16.88 5.05
CA ALA A 92 8.63 -17.24 4.56
C ALA A 92 8.50 -17.03 3.05
N ILE A 93 9.07 -15.94 2.50
CA ILE A 93 9.09 -15.65 1.06
C ILE A 93 9.88 -16.72 0.30
N ASP A 94 11.06 -17.08 0.78
CA ASP A 94 11.92 -18.05 0.12
C ASP A 94 11.32 -19.46 0.15
N LEU A 95 10.73 -19.88 1.27
CA LEU A 95 10.01 -21.16 1.37
C LEU A 95 8.77 -21.20 0.48
N LEU A 96 8.00 -20.12 0.41
CA LEU A 96 6.86 -20.00 -0.49
C LEU A 96 7.27 -20.11 -1.95
N ALA A 97 8.32 -19.39 -2.35
CA ALA A 97 8.83 -19.44 -3.71
C ALA A 97 9.36 -20.84 -4.07
N HIS A 98 10.07 -21.49 -3.14
CA HIS A 98 10.57 -22.84 -3.34
C HIS A 98 9.43 -23.86 -3.50
N ARG A 99 8.37 -23.76 -2.68
CA ARG A 99 7.17 -24.61 -2.81
C ARG A 99 6.42 -24.32 -4.12
N LEU A 100 6.36 -23.06 -4.53
CA LEU A 100 5.72 -22.67 -5.78
C LEU A 100 6.47 -23.25 -7.00
N ASP A 101 7.80 -23.23 -6.98
CA ASP A 101 8.61 -23.89 -8.02
C ASP A 101 8.45 -25.42 -7.96
N ALA A 102 8.44 -26.02 -6.77
CA ALA A 102 8.25 -27.47 -6.59
C ALA A 102 6.86 -27.98 -7.03
N SER A 103 5.84 -27.13 -7.01
CA SER A 103 4.48 -27.49 -7.46
C SER A 103 4.25 -27.30 -8.97
N ARG A 104 5.21 -26.71 -9.69
CA ARG A 104 5.17 -26.54 -11.15
C ARG A 104 5.91 -27.64 -11.92
N HIS A 105 6.70 -28.45 -11.22
CA HIS A 105 7.38 -29.63 -11.75
C HIS A 105 6.58 -30.90 -11.44
#